data_AF-A0A661VDD6-F1
#
_entry.id   AF-A0A661VDD6-F1
#
_cell.length_a   1.000
_cell.length_b   1.000
_cell.length_c   1.000
_cell.angle_alpha   90.00
_cell.angle_beta   90.00
_cell.angle_gamma   90.00
#
_symmetry.space_group_name_H-M   'P 1'
#
loop_
_entity.id
_entity.type
_entity.pdbx_description
1 polymer ?
#
loop_
_entity_poly.entity_id
_entity_poly.type
_entity_poly.pdbx_seq_one_letter_code
_entity_poly.pdbx_strand_id
1 'polypeptide(L)'
;MIGDYAYVICYDWVKGLRVISVADKSNPMEAGFFETPGYPGDVHMVGDYAYVVTGDGLHVIFVAEKANPTEVGFCEIPGWTHDIYVAGDYAYVTAYRAGLRVISVADKSNPVEVGFFDTLGDAQDVHVVGDYVYVADGIGGLLILRIVKPEYRVYLPIVGPLVLR
;
A
#
# COMPACT_ATOMS: atom_id res chain seq x y z
N MET A 1 -11.61 7.18 -2.60
CA MET A 1 -12.11 8.35 -3.37
C MET A 1 -11.38 9.59 -2.90
N ILE A 2 -11.06 10.51 -3.81
CA ILE A 2 -10.55 11.85 -3.48
C ILE A 2 -11.36 12.86 -4.28
N GLY A 3 -12.07 13.75 -3.58
CA GLY A 3 -13.07 14.62 -4.20
C GLY A 3 -14.09 13.79 -4.98
N ASP A 4 -14.34 14.19 -6.23
CA ASP A 4 -15.27 13.54 -7.15
C ASP A 4 -14.62 12.42 -7.99
N TYR A 5 -13.47 11.88 -7.56
CA TYR A 5 -12.79 10.81 -8.28
C TYR A 5 -12.66 9.53 -7.44
N ALA A 6 -13.02 8.41 -8.04
CA ALA A 6 -12.72 7.08 -7.58
C ALA A 6 -11.47 6.55 -8.29
N TYR A 7 -10.65 5.81 -7.54
CA TYR A 7 -9.44 5.18 -8.02
C TYR A 7 -9.62 3.69 -7.80
N VAL A 8 -9.61 2.93 -8.88
CA VAL A 8 -9.89 1.49 -8.83
C VAL A 8 -8.80 0.74 -9.56
N ILE A 9 -8.43 -0.41 -9.03
CA ILE A 9 -7.53 -1.33 -9.71
C ILE A 9 -8.34 -2.27 -10.60
N CYS A 10 -7.83 -2.52 -11.80
CA CYS A 10 -8.44 -3.39 -12.79
C CYS A 10 -7.52 -4.57 -13.11
N TYR A 11 -8.10 -5.76 -13.18
CA TYR A 11 -7.41 -7.03 -13.45
C TYR A 11 -7.58 -7.51 -14.91
N ASP A 12 -8.35 -6.78 -15.71
CA ASP A 12 -8.81 -7.21 -17.04
C ASP A 12 -7.74 -6.95 -18.12
N TRP A 13 -8.16 -6.86 -19.39
CA TRP A 13 -7.29 -6.72 -20.58
C TRP A 13 -6.28 -5.58 -20.52
N VAL A 14 -6.55 -4.56 -19.72
CA VAL A 14 -5.63 -3.46 -19.44
C VAL A 14 -5.51 -3.39 -17.91
N LYS A 15 -4.45 -3.94 -17.35
CA LYS A 15 -4.29 -4.02 -15.89
C LYS A 15 -3.85 -2.67 -15.33
N GLY A 16 -4.21 -2.37 -14.09
CA GLY A 16 -3.65 -1.24 -13.36
C GLY A 16 -4.68 -0.25 -12.84
N LEU A 17 -4.26 1.00 -12.67
CA LEU A 17 -5.04 2.03 -12.01
C LEU A 17 -6.01 2.70 -12.99
N ARG A 18 -7.27 2.81 -12.60
CA ARG A 18 -8.28 3.61 -13.29
C ARG A 18 -8.72 4.78 -12.45
N VAL A 19 -8.81 5.93 -13.12
CA VAL A 19 -9.28 7.18 -12.54
C VAL A 19 -10.69 7.42 -13.07
N ILE A 20 -11.68 7.25 -12.22
CA ILE A 20 -13.09 7.35 -12.58
C ILE A 20 -13.67 8.62 -11.96
N SER A 21 -14.15 9.54 -12.79
CA SER A 21 -14.99 10.65 -12.34
C SER A 21 -16.34 10.10 -11.88
N VAL A 22 -16.73 10.48 -10.67
CA VAL A 22 -18.02 10.18 -10.03
C VAL A 22 -18.79 11.46 -9.67
N ALA A 23 -18.45 12.58 -10.31
CA ALA A 23 -19.15 13.86 -10.16
C ALA A 23 -20.65 13.72 -10.46
N ASP A 24 -20.99 12.96 -11.51
CA ASP A 24 -22.32 12.40 -11.71
C ASP A 24 -22.35 10.95 -11.23
N LYS A 25 -22.96 10.71 -10.07
CA LYS A 25 -23.07 9.37 -9.46
C LYS A 25 -23.93 8.41 -10.28
N SER A 26 -24.81 8.92 -11.14
CA SER A 26 -25.64 8.10 -12.02
C SER A 26 -24.93 7.74 -13.32
N ASN A 27 -23.87 8.47 -13.67
CA ASN A 27 -23.09 8.26 -14.88
C ASN A 27 -21.57 8.45 -14.64
N PRO A 28 -20.91 7.51 -13.94
CA PRO A 28 -19.46 7.53 -13.78
C PRO A 28 -18.72 7.42 -15.11
N MET A 29 -17.63 8.17 -15.27
CA MET A 29 -16.84 8.19 -16.50
C MET A 29 -15.35 8.01 -16.22
N GLU A 30 -14.66 7.20 -17.03
CA GLU A 30 -13.21 7.09 -16.95
C GLU A 30 -12.55 8.39 -17.41
N ALA A 31 -11.79 9.01 -16.51
CA ALA A 31 -11.04 10.23 -16.75
C ALA A 31 -9.63 9.94 -17.26
N GLY A 32 -9.04 8.82 -16.85
CA GLY A 32 -7.70 8.37 -17.27
C GLY A 32 -7.32 7.04 -16.64
N PHE A 33 -6.15 6.53 -17.02
CA PHE A 33 -5.63 5.26 -16.52
C PHE A 33 -4.11 5.24 -16.49
N PHE A 34 -3.57 4.31 -15.70
CA PHE A 34 -2.17 3.91 -15.72
C PHE A 34 -2.09 2.38 -15.84
N GLU A 35 -1.28 1.90 -16.77
CA GLU A 35 -1.02 0.46 -16.90
C GLU A 35 0.10 0.02 -15.96
N THR A 36 -0.20 -0.92 -15.08
CA THR A 36 0.81 -1.50 -14.19
C THR A 36 1.51 -2.68 -14.85
N PRO A 37 2.82 -2.89 -14.60
CA PRO A 37 3.58 -4.01 -15.18
C PRO A 37 3.11 -5.39 -14.69
N GLY A 38 2.42 -5.46 -13.55
CA GLY A 38 1.83 -6.66 -12.97
C GLY A 38 0.33 -6.58 -12.71
N TYR A 39 -0.22 -7.66 -12.15
CA TYR A 39 -1.56 -7.62 -11.56
C TYR A 39 -1.52 -6.75 -10.30
N PRO A 40 -2.32 -5.67 -10.23
CA PRO A 40 -2.38 -4.86 -9.02
C PRO A 40 -3.07 -5.64 -7.91
N GLY A 41 -2.56 -5.58 -6.68
CA GLY A 41 -3.19 -6.16 -5.49
C GLY A 41 -4.23 -5.22 -4.88
N ASP A 42 -3.79 -4.01 -4.49
CA ASP A 42 -4.65 -2.93 -4.03
C ASP A 42 -4.06 -1.53 -4.31
N VAL A 43 -4.83 -0.47 -4.05
CA VAL A 43 -4.43 0.94 -4.13
C VAL A 43 -4.83 1.73 -2.89
N HIS A 44 -3.87 2.46 -2.30
CA HIS A 44 -4.14 3.45 -1.28
C HIS A 44 -3.83 4.87 -1.77
N MET A 45 -4.74 5.81 -1.50
CA MET A 45 -4.63 7.18 -2.00
C MET A 45 -4.20 8.16 -0.90
N VAL A 46 -3.19 8.98 -1.16
CA VAL A 46 -2.77 10.08 -0.27
C VAL A 46 -2.53 11.34 -1.10
N GLY A 47 -3.44 12.31 -1.00
CA GLY A 47 -3.40 13.52 -1.83
C GLY A 47 -3.43 13.16 -3.32
N ASP A 48 -2.53 13.74 -4.11
CA ASP A 48 -2.42 13.44 -5.54
C ASP A 48 -1.55 12.21 -5.87
N TYR A 49 -1.33 11.30 -4.91
CA TYR A 49 -0.56 10.09 -5.11
C TYR A 49 -1.40 8.84 -4.87
N ALA A 50 -1.33 7.91 -5.83
CA ALA A 50 -1.81 6.55 -5.71
C ALA A 50 -0.63 5.63 -5.42
N TYR A 51 -0.74 4.86 -4.34
CA TYR A 51 0.22 3.83 -3.96
C TYR A 51 -0.37 2.49 -4.34
N VAL A 52 0.10 1.93 -5.45
CA VAL A 52 -0.44 0.70 -6.04
C VAL A 52 0.57 -0.40 -5.81
N VAL A 53 0.13 -1.49 -5.18
CA VAL A 53 0.97 -2.69 -5.05
C VAL A 53 0.65 -3.65 -6.18
N THR A 54 1.67 -4.31 -6.70
CA THR A 54 1.63 -5.25 -7.83
C THR A 54 2.53 -6.45 -7.52
N GLY A 55 2.46 -7.49 -8.33
CA GLY A 55 3.28 -8.70 -8.16
C GLY A 55 4.80 -8.47 -8.13
N ASP A 56 5.30 -7.30 -8.53
CA ASP A 56 6.71 -6.90 -8.52
C ASP A 56 7.05 -5.84 -7.46
N GLY A 57 6.08 -5.19 -6.82
CA GLY A 57 6.38 -4.24 -5.75
C GLY A 57 5.35 -3.15 -5.52
N LEU A 58 5.82 -2.03 -5.00
CA LEU A 58 5.04 -0.80 -4.79
C LEU A 58 5.37 0.22 -5.88
N HIS A 59 4.34 0.63 -6.61
CA HIS A 59 4.37 1.75 -7.56
C HIS A 59 3.75 2.99 -6.92
N VAL A 60 4.46 4.11 -6.98
CA VAL A 60 3.98 5.43 -6.56
C VAL A 60 3.61 6.22 -7.81
N ILE A 61 2.32 6.44 -8.02
CA ILE A 61 1.77 7.06 -9.21
C ILE A 61 1.23 8.44 -8.85
N PHE A 62 1.73 9.47 -9.50
CA PHE A 62 1.20 10.82 -9.41
C PHE A 62 -0.04 10.96 -10.31
N VAL A 63 -1.13 11.46 -9.72
CA VAL A 63 -2.46 11.53 -10.35
C VAL A 63 -3.06 12.93 -10.29
N ALA A 64 -2.27 14.00 -10.19
CA ALA A 64 -2.83 15.36 -10.19
C ALA A 64 -3.55 15.65 -11.51
N GLU A 65 -2.91 15.34 -12.64
CA GLU A 65 -3.55 15.33 -13.95
C GLU A 65 -4.31 14.02 -14.13
N LYS A 66 -5.63 14.06 -13.92
CA LYS A 66 -6.49 12.87 -13.87
C LYS A 66 -6.49 12.09 -15.19
N ALA A 67 -6.28 12.78 -16.30
CA ALA A 67 -6.22 12.19 -17.64
C ALA A 67 -4.87 11.56 -17.99
N ASN A 68 -3.80 11.89 -17.26
CA ASN A 68 -2.47 11.39 -17.54
C ASN A 68 -1.68 11.09 -16.25
N PRO A 69 -2.06 10.03 -15.50
CA PRO A 69 -1.26 9.53 -14.39
C PRO A 69 0.17 9.18 -14.79
N THR A 70 1.14 9.44 -13.92
CA THR A 70 2.56 9.08 -14.18
C THR A 70 3.20 8.42 -12.96
N GLU A 71 3.92 7.32 -13.17
CA GLU A 71 4.75 6.74 -12.12
C GLU A 71 5.92 7.67 -11.78
N VAL A 72 6.13 7.90 -10.49
CA VAL A 72 7.22 8.74 -9.97
C VAL A 72 8.23 7.97 -9.15
N GLY A 73 7.86 6.79 -8.63
CA GLY A 73 8.75 5.96 -7.83
C GLY A 73 8.29 4.51 -7.79
N PHE A 74 9.25 3.62 -7.54
CA PHE A 74 9.04 2.18 -7.47
C PHE A 74 9.94 1.57 -6.39
N CYS A 75 9.40 0.62 -5.62
CA CYS A 75 10.15 -0.20 -4.68
C CYS A 75 9.81 -1.67 -4.94
N GLU A 76 10.80 -2.48 -5.27
CA GLU A 76 10.63 -3.92 -5.34
C GLU A 76 10.27 -4.46 -3.95
N ILE A 77 9.25 -5.33 -3.89
CA ILE A 77 8.82 -6.00 -2.66
C ILE A 77 8.80 -7.50 -2.96
N PRO A 78 9.50 -8.33 -2.17
CA PRO A 78 9.50 -9.77 -2.39
C PRO A 78 8.14 -10.38 -2.05
N GLY A 79 7.82 -11.48 -2.73
CA GLY A 79 6.56 -12.19 -2.53
C GLY A 79 5.45 -11.65 -3.41
N TRP A 80 4.20 -11.94 -3.03
CA TRP A 80 3.02 -11.48 -3.75
C TRP A 80 2.28 -10.48 -2.88
N THR A 81 2.30 -9.22 -3.28
CA THR A 81 1.61 -8.17 -2.54
C THR A 81 0.10 -8.30 -2.69
N HIS A 82 -0.63 -8.11 -1.60
CA HIS A 82 -2.09 -8.18 -1.60
C HIS A 82 -2.73 -6.83 -1.30
N ASP A 83 -2.32 -6.20 -0.20
CA ASP A 83 -2.95 -5.00 0.30
C ASP A 83 -1.93 -3.97 0.77
N ILE A 84 -2.34 -2.70 0.80
CA ILE A 84 -1.51 -1.56 1.18
C ILE A 84 -2.27 -0.53 2.01
N TYR A 85 -1.63 -0.07 3.08
CA TYR A 85 -2.07 1.08 3.84
C TYR A 85 -0.96 2.09 4.00
N VAL A 86 -1.20 3.35 3.65
CA VAL A 86 -0.21 4.44 3.81
C VAL A 86 -0.59 5.33 4.98
N ALA A 87 0.30 5.45 5.96
CA ALA A 87 0.14 6.30 7.14
C ALA A 87 1.37 7.20 7.31
N GLY A 88 1.20 8.50 7.09
CA GLY A 88 2.29 9.46 7.10
C GLY A 88 3.32 9.15 6.00
N ASP A 89 4.58 8.98 6.40
CA ASP A 89 5.71 8.71 5.51
C ASP A 89 5.98 7.21 5.28
N TYR A 90 5.07 6.33 5.72
CA TYR A 90 5.24 4.89 5.61
C TYR A 90 4.07 4.22 4.90
N ALA A 91 4.38 3.28 4.02
CA ALA A 91 3.46 2.32 3.45
C ALA A 91 3.66 0.96 4.11
N TYR A 92 2.56 0.34 4.53
CA TYR A 92 2.50 -0.98 5.11
C TYR A 92 1.86 -1.90 4.08
N VAL A 93 2.57 -2.95 3.66
CA VAL A 93 2.15 -3.81 2.55
C VAL A 93 2.12 -5.25 3.02
N THR A 94 1.00 -5.94 2.81
CA THR A 94 0.94 -7.39 3.01
C THR A 94 1.48 -8.09 1.77
N ALA A 95 2.36 -9.07 1.95
CA ALA A 95 3.09 -9.73 0.87
C ALA A 95 2.98 -11.27 0.94
N TYR A 96 1.78 -11.78 1.26
CA TYR A 96 1.53 -13.21 1.37
C TYR A 96 2.52 -13.87 2.36
N ARG A 97 3.30 -14.87 1.90
CA ARG A 97 4.33 -15.54 2.70
C ARG A 97 5.54 -14.68 3.07
N ALA A 98 5.70 -13.52 2.45
CA ALA A 98 6.71 -12.54 2.84
C ALA A 98 6.24 -11.62 3.98
N GLY A 99 5.04 -11.85 4.52
CA GLY A 99 4.52 -11.22 5.72
C GLY A 99 4.14 -9.76 5.51
N LEU A 100 4.38 -8.93 6.53
CA LEU A 100 4.18 -7.49 6.49
C LEU A 100 5.49 -6.78 6.10
N ARG A 101 5.42 -5.87 5.13
CA ARG A 101 6.53 -5.06 4.64
C ARG A 101 6.28 -3.60 4.99
N VAL A 102 7.34 -2.89 5.34
CA VAL A 102 7.28 -1.46 5.69
C VAL A 102 8.20 -0.68 4.77
N ILE A 103 7.61 0.23 4.01
CA ILE A 103 8.28 1.01 2.99
C ILE A 103 8.22 2.46 3.39
N SER A 104 9.38 3.10 3.48
CA SER A 104 9.46 4.55 3.56
C SER A 104 9.04 5.14 2.23
N VAL A 105 8.06 6.04 2.27
CA VAL A 105 7.55 6.80 1.12
C VAL A 105 7.68 8.32 1.34
N ALA A 106 8.55 8.72 2.27
CA ALA A 106 8.90 10.12 2.54
C ALA A 106 9.36 10.82 1.26
N ASP A 107 10.31 10.19 0.54
CA ASP A 107 10.64 10.52 -0.83
C ASP A 107 9.83 9.64 -1.78
N LYS A 108 8.82 10.24 -2.41
CA LYS A 108 7.90 9.55 -3.33
C LYS A 108 8.58 9.07 -4.60
N SER A 109 9.73 9.65 -4.96
CA SER A 109 10.50 9.25 -6.13
C SER A 109 11.48 8.12 -5.85
N ASN A 110 11.75 7.87 -4.57
CA ASN A 110 12.66 6.83 -4.12
C ASN A 110 12.09 6.14 -2.87
N PRO A 111 10.98 5.39 -3.02
CA PRO A 111 10.46 4.57 -1.93
C PRO A 111 11.46 3.46 -1.60
N VAL A 112 11.65 3.17 -0.32
CA VAL A 112 12.64 2.18 0.14
C VAL A 112 12.06 1.35 1.27
N GLU A 113 12.21 0.02 1.19
CA GLU A 113 11.87 -0.83 2.31
C GLU A 113 12.80 -0.58 3.51
N VAL A 114 12.19 -0.29 4.66
CA VAL A 114 12.88 0.04 5.93
C VAL A 114 12.56 -0.96 7.04
N GLY A 115 11.82 -2.02 6.74
CA GLY A 115 11.49 -3.04 7.73
C GLY A 115 10.50 -4.06 7.24
N PHE A 116 10.42 -5.17 7.96
CA PHE A 116 9.46 -6.23 7.71
C PHE A 116 9.15 -6.99 9.00
N PHE A 117 8.06 -7.75 8.96
CA PHE A 117 7.70 -8.71 9.97
C PHE A 117 7.20 -9.99 9.28
N ASP A 118 7.96 -11.06 9.43
CA ASP A 118 7.57 -12.38 8.93
C ASP A 118 6.39 -12.89 9.77
N THR A 119 5.26 -13.09 9.12
CA THR A 119 4.06 -13.64 9.75
C THR A 119 4.08 -15.17 9.69
N LEU A 120 3.20 -15.83 10.45
CA LEU A 120 3.14 -17.31 10.48
C LEU A 120 2.22 -17.88 9.41
N GLY A 121 1.26 -17.09 8.95
CA GLY A 121 0.32 -17.44 7.90
C GLY A 121 0.57 -16.67 6.61
N ASP A 122 -0.51 -16.44 5.88
CA ASP A 122 -0.51 -15.72 4.62
C ASP A 122 -1.10 -14.33 4.88
N ALA A 123 -0.26 -13.29 4.85
CA ALA A 123 -0.71 -11.92 5.07
C ALA A 123 -1.56 -11.43 3.88
N GLN A 124 -2.81 -11.05 4.16
CA GLN A 124 -3.80 -10.68 3.14
C GLN A 124 -4.20 -9.20 3.19
N ASP A 125 -4.49 -8.66 4.37
CA ASP A 125 -5.10 -7.33 4.55
C ASP A 125 -4.35 -6.58 5.66
N VAL A 126 -4.22 -5.26 5.52
CA VAL A 126 -3.55 -4.39 6.49
C VAL A 126 -4.32 -3.09 6.75
N HIS A 127 -4.46 -2.74 8.03
CA HIS A 127 -5.00 -1.46 8.44
C HIS A 127 -4.15 -0.83 9.55
N VAL A 128 -3.99 0.49 9.52
CA VAL A 128 -3.21 1.21 10.54
C VAL A 128 -4.08 2.18 11.31
N VAL A 129 -4.04 2.09 12.64
CA VAL A 129 -4.74 3.00 13.55
C VAL A 129 -3.79 3.46 14.65
N GLY A 130 -3.46 4.76 14.65
CA GLY A 130 -2.48 5.31 15.57
C GLY A 130 -1.12 4.61 15.41
N ASP A 131 -0.60 4.07 16.51
CA ASP A 131 0.68 3.35 16.54
C ASP A 131 0.53 1.83 16.33
N TYR A 132 -0.60 1.36 15.78
CA TYR A 132 -0.86 -0.07 15.61
C TYR A 132 -1.16 -0.43 14.17
N VAL A 133 -0.58 -1.54 13.72
CA VAL A 133 -0.84 -2.19 12.43
C VAL A 133 -1.63 -3.48 12.70
N TYR A 134 -2.77 -3.61 12.05
CA TYR A 134 -3.63 -4.79 12.10
C TYR A 134 -3.43 -5.56 10.82
N VAL A 135 -3.11 -6.85 10.91
CA VAL A 135 -2.87 -7.71 9.74
C VAL A 135 -3.79 -8.93 9.81
N ALA A 136 -4.54 -9.19 8.74
CA ALA A 136 -5.24 -10.45 8.56
C ALA A 136 -4.27 -11.48 7.97
N ASP A 137 -3.88 -12.49 8.75
CA ASP A 137 -2.78 -13.42 8.45
C ASP A 137 -3.26 -14.86 8.17
N GLY A 138 -4.45 -15.02 7.57
CA GLY A 138 -5.00 -16.34 7.27
C GLY A 138 -5.08 -17.24 8.51
N ILE A 139 -4.31 -18.35 8.52
CA ILE A 139 -4.25 -19.28 9.67
C ILE A 139 -3.61 -18.66 10.93
N GLY A 140 -2.82 -17.59 10.77
CA GLY A 140 -2.26 -16.82 11.88
C GLY A 140 -3.29 -15.95 12.60
N GLY A 141 -4.49 -15.81 12.02
CA GLY A 141 -5.58 -15.01 12.58
C GLY A 141 -5.33 -13.51 12.42
N LEU A 142 -5.78 -12.71 13.39
CA LEU A 142 -5.55 -11.27 13.42
C LEU A 142 -4.28 -10.96 14.22
N LEU A 143 -3.29 -10.39 13.56
CA LEU A 143 -2.09 -9.86 14.21
C LEU A 143 -2.28 -8.38 14.51
N ILE A 144 -1.85 -7.96 15.69
CA ILE A 144 -1.83 -6.55 16.10
C ILE A 144 -0.39 -6.22 16.45
N LEU A 145 0.27 -5.44 15.60
CA LEU A 145 1.67 -5.08 15.74
C LEU A 145 1.76 -3.62 16.19
N ARG A 146 2.65 -3.33 17.14
CA ARG A 146 2.92 -1.96 17.54
C ARG A 146 4.05 -1.37 16.69
N ILE A 147 3.81 -0.18 16.15
CA ILE A 147 4.81 0.65 15.49
C ILE A 147 5.70 1.24 16.57
N VAL A 148 6.97 0.86 16.56
CA VAL A 148 7.97 1.42 17.48
C VAL A 148 8.90 2.30 16.66
N LYS A 149 8.65 3.61 16.70
CA LYS A 149 9.64 4.58 16.22
C LYS A 149 10.88 4.41 17.10
N PRO A 150 12.10 4.38 16.54
CA PRO A 150 13.31 4.30 17.34
C PRO A 150 13.57 5.65 18.04
N GLU A 151 12.73 5.98 19.01
CA GLU A 151 12.97 7.07 19.95
C GLU A 151 13.51 6.43 21.22
N TYR A 152 14.84 6.39 21.33
CA TYR A 152 15.62 6.00 22.51
C TYR A 152 15.20 4.68 23.20
N ARG A 153 16.04 3.64 23.02
CA ARG A 153 15.81 2.26 23.51
C ARG A 153 15.53 2.18 25.02
N VAL A 154 14.31 1.74 25.39
CA VAL A 154 14.04 0.98 26.63
C VAL A 154 13.05 -0.14 26.29
N TYR A 155 13.47 -1.39 26.45
CA TYR A 155 12.65 -2.57 26.14
C TYR A 155 11.75 -2.97 27.32
N LEU A 156 10.44 -3.12 27.09
CA LEU A 156 9.52 -3.89 27.94
C LEU A 156 8.62 -4.77 27.05
N PRO A 157 8.24 -5.98 27.47
CA PRO A 157 7.57 -6.94 26.59
C PRO A 157 6.06 -6.85 26.73
N ILE A 158 5.34 -6.43 25.68
CA ILE A 158 4.02 -7.01 25.31
C ILE A 158 3.83 -6.80 23.81
N VAL A 159 3.57 -7.90 23.08
CA VAL A 159 3.33 -8.01 21.62
C VAL A 159 4.56 -7.67 20.76
N GLY A 160 4.89 -8.53 19.79
CA GLY A 160 6.12 -8.43 19.00
C GLY A 160 6.26 -7.07 18.31
N PRO A 161 7.38 -6.33 18.48
CA PRO A 161 7.57 -5.04 17.85
C PRO A 161 7.84 -5.22 16.35
N LEU A 162 7.26 -4.34 15.53
CA LEU A 162 7.73 -4.13 14.17
C LEU A 162 9.05 -3.34 14.25
N VAL A 163 10.17 -4.00 13.92
CA VAL A 163 11.50 -3.39 13.96
C VAL A 163 11.83 -2.84 12.58
N LEU A 164 11.83 -1.51 12.45
CA LEU A 164 12.39 -0.82 11.29
C LEU A 164 13.92 -0.94 11.36
N ARG A 165 14.55 -1.51 10.33
CA ARG A 165 16.01 -1.73 10.24
C ARG A 165 16.68 -0.68 9.38
#